data_AF-A0A2X2J2R5-F1
#
_entry.id   AF-A0A2X2J2R5-F1
#
_cell.length_a   1.000
_cell.length_b   1.000
_cell.length_c   1.000
_cell.angle_alpha   90.00
_cell.angle_beta   90.00
_cell.angle_gamma   90.00
#
_symmetry.space_group_name_H-M   'P 1'
#
loop_
_entity.id
_entity.type
_entity.pdbx_description
1 polymer ?
#
loop_
_entity_poly.entity_id
_entity_poly.type
_entity_poly.pdbx_seq_one_letter_code
_entity_poly.pdbx_strand_id
1 'polypeptide(L)'
;MDAKGEHIQTAYPIEALKQYAYGKGVELIRNYDSLVYRQHRLMGLEKYNKVPKNRILARVNYNYYMFHDGDGVAYMGDKVGYAMKMVVTPESVIKGDLCWGFSHEVGHVHQTRPMFNWGGLGEVSNNLFSLYVTRSFGNKTRVSEQNNF
;
A
#
# COMPACT_ATOMS: atom_id res chain seq x y z
N MET A 1 15.11 1.25 -9.88
CA MET A 1 15.92 1.25 -8.64
C MET A 1 15.07 0.61 -7.58
N ASP A 2 15.72 -0.27 -6.83
CA ASP A 2 15.05 -1.10 -5.86
C ASP A 2 15.39 -0.62 -4.45
N ALA A 3 14.40 -0.58 -3.57
CA ALA A 3 14.59 -0.29 -2.16
C ALA A 3 13.95 -1.39 -1.33
N LYS A 4 14.62 -1.77 -0.24
CA LYS A 4 14.19 -2.88 0.63
C LYS A 4 13.94 -2.34 2.03
N GLY A 5 12.68 -2.45 2.47
CA GLY A 5 12.25 -2.25 3.86
C GLY A 5 12.28 -3.56 4.64
N GLU A 6 11.64 -3.57 5.81
CA GLU A 6 11.49 -4.77 6.64
C GLU A 6 10.44 -5.72 6.05
N HIS A 7 9.27 -5.19 5.67
CA HIS A 7 8.07 -5.89 5.21
C HIS A 7 7.73 -5.67 3.73
N ILE A 8 8.37 -4.70 3.07
CA ILE A 8 8.10 -4.37 1.66
C ILE A 8 9.39 -4.11 0.86
N GLN A 9 9.35 -4.40 -0.44
CA GLN A 9 10.37 -4.02 -1.41
C GLN A 9 9.71 -3.20 -2.51
N THR A 10 10.34 -2.10 -2.94
CA THR A 10 9.89 -1.31 -4.08
C THR A 10 10.81 -1.51 -5.28
N ALA A 11 10.26 -1.52 -6.49
CA ALA A 11 10.99 -1.56 -7.75
C ALA A 11 10.41 -0.51 -8.71
N TYR A 12 11.00 0.69 -8.71
CA TYR A 12 10.47 1.86 -9.41
C TYR A 12 11.47 2.54 -10.37
N PRO A 13 10.99 3.23 -11.43
CA PRO A 13 11.83 3.97 -12.36
C PRO A 13 12.73 5.00 -11.67
N ILE A 14 13.99 5.07 -12.08
CA ILE A 14 14.98 6.00 -11.50
C ILE A 14 14.57 7.44 -11.77
N GLU A 15 14.00 7.71 -12.94
CA GLU A 15 13.56 9.01 -13.40
C GLU A 15 12.49 9.57 -12.47
N ALA A 16 11.49 8.75 -12.12
CA ALA A 16 10.44 9.13 -11.18
C ALA A 16 11.01 9.38 -9.76
N LEU A 17 11.88 8.49 -9.28
CA LEU A 17 12.53 8.65 -7.97
C LEU A 17 13.38 9.93 -7.91
N LYS A 18 14.13 10.25 -8.97
CA LYS A 18 14.89 11.50 -9.07
C LYS A 18 13.99 12.72 -9.12
N GLN A 19 12.80 12.61 -9.71
CA GLN A 19 11.90 13.74 -9.84
C GLN A 19 11.12 14.04 -8.55
N TYR A 20 10.67 13.01 -7.82
CA TYR A 20 9.72 13.19 -6.70
C TYR A 20 10.24 12.75 -5.33
N ALA A 21 11.35 12.00 -5.28
CA ALA A 21 11.89 11.42 -4.05
C ALA A 21 13.40 11.63 -3.90
N TYR A 22 13.99 12.60 -4.61
CA TYR A 22 15.42 12.85 -4.56
C TYR A 22 15.88 13.17 -3.14
N GLY A 23 16.88 12.42 -2.64
CA GLY A 23 17.35 12.51 -1.26
C GLY A 23 16.37 11.98 -0.20
N LYS A 24 15.17 11.54 -0.57
CA LYS A 24 14.11 11.07 0.33
C LYS A 24 13.79 9.57 0.20
N GLY A 25 14.64 8.80 -0.47
CA GLY A 25 14.41 7.36 -0.68
C GLY A 25 14.22 6.56 0.62
N VAL A 26 14.95 6.91 1.69
CA VAL A 26 14.80 6.29 3.01
C VAL A 26 13.45 6.63 3.65
N GLU A 27 12.99 7.87 3.51
CA GLU A 27 11.67 8.29 3.98
C GLU A 27 10.57 7.55 3.22
N LEU A 28 10.68 7.47 1.90
CA LEU A 28 9.74 6.75 1.05
C LEU A 28 9.57 5.29 1.46
N ILE A 29 10.68 4.54 1.56
CA ILE A 29 10.60 3.12 1.91
C ILE A 29 10.09 2.91 3.34
N ARG A 30 10.46 3.78 4.30
CA ARG A 30 9.93 3.72 5.67
C ARG A 30 8.43 3.97 5.73
N ASN A 31 7.91 4.89 4.92
CA ASN A 31 6.47 5.14 4.85
C ASN A 31 5.71 3.92 4.33
N TYR A 32 6.19 3.32 3.24
CA TYR A 32 5.66 2.06 2.73
C TYR A 32 5.73 0.93 3.76
N ASP A 33 6.86 0.78 4.43
CA ASP A 33 7.07 -0.27 5.42
C ASP A 33 6.12 -0.14 6.61
N SER A 34 5.93 1.11 7.07
CA SER A 34 5.04 1.42 8.19
C SER A 34 3.56 1.14 7.89
N LEU A 35 3.16 1.18 6.62
CA LEU A 35 1.83 0.83 6.13
C LEU A 35 1.61 -0.68 6.25
N VAL A 36 2.55 -1.49 5.75
CA VAL A 36 2.50 -2.96 5.85
C VAL A 36 2.53 -3.41 7.31
N TYR A 37 3.42 -2.82 8.13
CA TYR A 37 3.48 -3.07 9.56
C TYR A 37 2.12 -2.86 10.26
N ARG A 38 1.38 -1.80 9.91
CA ARG A 38 0.04 -1.55 10.48
C ARG A 38 -0.95 -2.65 10.12
N GLN A 39 -0.90 -3.16 8.90
CA GLN A 39 -1.76 -4.29 8.51
C GLN A 39 -1.37 -5.57 9.25
N HIS A 40 -0.09 -5.89 9.34
CA HIS A 40 0.41 -7.00 10.16
C HIS A 40 -0.02 -6.89 11.63
N ARG A 41 0.02 -5.68 12.20
CA ARG A 41 -0.46 -5.40 13.54
C ARG A 41 -1.96 -5.66 13.69
N LEU A 42 -2.78 -5.24 12.72
CA LEU A 42 -4.22 -5.51 12.71
C LEU A 42 -4.53 -7.02 12.65
N MET A 43 -3.76 -7.76 11.86
CA MET A 43 -3.84 -9.23 11.77
C MET A 43 -3.33 -9.95 13.04
N GLY A 44 -2.71 -9.22 13.98
CA GLY A 44 -2.10 -9.79 15.18
C GLY A 44 -0.74 -10.46 14.95
N LEU A 45 -0.16 -10.35 13.74
CA LEU A 45 1.11 -11.01 13.41
C LEU A 45 2.26 -10.50 14.27
N GLU A 46 2.27 -9.20 14.57
CA GLU A 46 3.23 -8.58 15.51
C GLU A 46 3.14 -9.20 16.90
N LYS A 47 1.92 -9.28 17.45
CA LYS A 47 1.66 -9.79 18.80
C LYS A 47 2.09 -11.24 18.97
N TYR A 48 1.87 -12.06 17.95
CA TYR A 48 2.14 -13.51 17.99
C TYR A 48 3.49 -13.89 17.38
N ASN A 49 4.32 -12.93 17.01
CA ASN A 49 5.61 -13.15 16.34
C ASN A 49 5.46 -14.06 15.10
N LYS A 50 4.46 -13.74 14.27
CA LYS A 50 4.11 -14.45 13.03
C LYS A 50 4.30 -13.60 11.77
N VAL A 51 5.01 -12.48 11.89
CA VAL A 51 5.34 -11.62 10.75
C VAL A 51 6.15 -12.44 9.72
N PRO A 52 5.70 -12.51 8.46
CA PRO A 52 6.40 -13.28 7.44
C PRO A 52 7.79 -12.71 7.13
N LYS A 53 8.74 -13.57 6.74
CA LYS A 53 10.10 -13.15 6.35
C LYS A 53 10.16 -12.58 4.92
N ASN A 54 9.22 -12.99 4.07
CA ASN A 54 9.03 -12.46 2.74
C ASN A 54 8.47 -11.03 2.80
N ARG A 55 8.61 -10.31 1.70
CA ARG A 55 8.17 -8.93 1.57
C ARG A 55 7.11 -8.84 0.48
N ILE A 56 6.22 -7.89 0.63
CA ILE A 56 5.37 -7.46 -0.47
C ILE A 56 6.26 -6.79 -1.52
N LEU A 57 6.10 -7.12 -2.80
CA LEU A 57 6.76 -6.40 -3.89
C LEU A 57 5.82 -5.33 -4.43
N ALA A 58 6.21 -4.06 -4.28
CA ALA A 58 5.55 -2.92 -4.90
C ALA A 58 6.33 -2.49 -6.15
N ARG A 59 5.73 -2.57 -7.33
CA ARG A 59 6.45 -2.40 -8.60
C ARG A 59 5.74 -1.52 -9.60
N VAL A 60 6.51 -1.00 -10.55
CA VAL A 60 5.93 -0.35 -11.73
C VAL A 60 5.37 -1.40 -12.69
N ASN A 61 4.26 -1.07 -13.35
CA ASN A 61 3.72 -1.80 -14.49
C ASN A 61 3.33 -0.80 -15.60
N TYR A 62 3.05 -1.30 -16.80
CA TYR A 62 2.73 -0.48 -17.96
C TYR A 62 1.43 -0.88 -18.66
N ASN A 63 0.58 -1.66 -17.99
CA ASN A 63 -0.63 -2.25 -18.59
C ASN A 63 -1.92 -1.83 -17.87
N TYR A 64 -1.88 -1.60 -16.55
CA TYR A 64 -3.05 -1.33 -15.72
C TYR A 64 -2.75 -0.23 -14.69
N TYR A 65 -3.79 0.51 -14.30
CA TYR A 65 -3.67 1.65 -13.38
C TYR A 65 -3.05 1.27 -12.03
N MET A 66 -3.73 0.41 -11.27
CA MET A 66 -3.26 -0.19 -10.02
C MET A 66 -3.85 -1.59 -9.89
N PHE A 67 -3.09 -2.57 -9.40
CA PHE A 67 -3.60 -3.92 -9.09
C PHE A 67 -2.69 -4.64 -8.10
N HIS A 68 -3.19 -5.76 -7.56
CA HIS A 68 -2.42 -6.71 -6.79
C HIS A 68 -2.37 -8.08 -7.49
N ASP A 69 -1.33 -8.85 -7.20
CA ASP A 69 -1.19 -10.25 -7.64
C ASP A 69 -0.35 -11.07 -6.65
N GLY A 70 0.08 -12.27 -7.05
CA GLY A 70 0.81 -13.18 -6.17
C GLY A 70 2.12 -12.62 -5.61
N ASP A 71 2.73 -11.65 -6.30
CA ASP A 71 4.01 -11.06 -5.90
C ASP A 71 3.85 -9.79 -5.05
N GLY A 72 2.68 -9.13 -5.10
CA GLY A 72 2.40 -7.93 -4.31
C GLY A 72 1.50 -6.95 -5.05
N VAL A 73 1.95 -5.71 -5.20
CA VAL A 73 1.17 -4.58 -5.75
C VAL A 73 1.90 -3.92 -6.92
N ALA A 74 1.15 -3.40 -7.88
CA ALA A 74 1.68 -2.83 -9.10
C ALA A 74 1.00 -1.49 -9.46
N TYR A 75 1.79 -0.53 -9.96
CA TYR A 75 1.33 0.84 -10.26
C TYR A 75 1.76 1.31 -11.66
N MET A 76 0.89 2.04 -12.36
CA MET A 76 1.11 2.45 -13.76
C MET A 76 2.24 3.48 -13.95
N GLY A 77 3.12 3.19 -14.91
CA GLY A 77 4.33 3.94 -15.21
C GLY A 77 4.27 5.00 -16.33
N ASP A 78 3.28 4.96 -17.25
CA ASP A 78 3.29 5.81 -18.46
C ASP A 78 2.16 6.88 -18.57
N LYS A 79 2.14 7.57 -19.72
CA LYS A 79 1.72 8.96 -19.97
C LYS A 79 0.22 9.29 -19.81
N VAL A 80 -0.64 8.36 -19.38
CA VAL A 80 -2.02 8.69 -19.00
C VAL A 80 -2.30 8.14 -17.60
N GLY A 81 -2.30 9.01 -16.59
CA GLY A 81 -2.62 8.66 -15.20
C GLY A 81 -1.44 8.66 -14.22
N TYR A 82 -0.20 8.72 -14.71
CA TYR A 82 1.07 8.93 -13.97
C TYR A 82 1.03 8.58 -12.46
N ALA A 83 0.68 7.33 -12.15
CA ALA A 83 0.57 6.87 -10.76
C ALA A 83 1.91 7.00 -10.03
N MET A 84 3.02 6.98 -10.79
CA MET A 84 4.36 7.16 -10.29
C MET A 84 4.52 8.36 -9.36
N LYS A 85 4.05 9.56 -9.73
CA LYS A 85 4.14 10.73 -8.85
C LYS A 85 3.49 10.46 -7.48
N MET A 86 2.36 9.76 -7.46
CA MET A 86 1.61 9.45 -6.24
C MET A 86 2.30 8.38 -5.40
N VAL A 87 2.91 7.37 -6.04
CA VAL A 87 3.56 6.24 -5.35
C VAL A 87 5.00 6.51 -4.94
N VAL A 88 5.71 7.45 -5.58
CA VAL A 88 7.09 7.79 -5.19
C VAL A 88 7.21 9.03 -4.33
N THR A 89 6.16 9.84 -4.18
CA THR A 89 6.22 11.01 -3.29
C THR A 89 6.01 10.56 -1.84
N PRO A 90 7.00 10.70 -0.91
CA PRO A 90 6.90 10.15 0.44
C PRO A 90 5.66 10.59 1.21
N GLU A 91 5.32 11.88 1.14
CA GLU A 91 4.17 12.44 1.85
C GLU A 91 2.83 11.94 1.30
N SER A 92 2.78 11.67 0.00
CA SER A 92 1.57 11.16 -0.67
C SER A 92 1.21 9.76 -0.18
N VAL A 93 2.20 8.93 0.15
CA VAL A 93 1.99 7.55 0.60
C VAL A 93 1.22 7.45 1.92
N ILE A 94 1.27 8.49 2.76
CA ILE A 94 0.70 8.48 4.13
C ILE A 94 -0.46 9.46 4.33
N LYS A 95 -0.88 10.19 3.28
CA LYS A 95 -1.93 11.22 3.37
C LYS A 95 -3.15 10.90 2.49
N GLY A 96 -4.34 11.19 3.03
CA GLY A 96 -5.62 11.21 2.32
C GLY A 96 -5.96 9.93 1.53
N ASP A 97 -6.59 10.09 0.38
CA ASP A 97 -7.06 9.00 -0.48
C ASP A 97 -5.91 8.14 -1.06
N LEU A 98 -4.70 8.70 -1.18
CA LEU A 98 -3.53 7.94 -1.64
C LEU A 98 -3.08 6.93 -0.58
N CYS A 99 -3.07 7.32 0.69
CA CYS A 99 -2.85 6.39 1.80
C CYS A 99 -3.90 5.27 1.81
N TRP A 100 -5.16 5.61 1.53
CA TRP A 100 -6.24 4.64 1.39
C TRP A 100 -5.97 3.67 0.24
N GLY A 101 -5.66 4.18 -0.96
CA GLY A 101 -5.39 3.37 -2.15
C GLY A 101 -4.23 2.38 -1.96
N PHE A 102 -3.10 2.83 -1.41
CA PHE A 102 -1.99 1.91 -1.13
C PHE A 102 -2.33 0.86 -0.10
N SER A 103 -3.10 1.24 0.92
CA SER A 103 -3.56 0.30 1.94
C SER A 103 -4.58 -0.69 1.41
N HIS A 104 -5.39 -0.31 0.43
CA HIS A 104 -6.38 -1.15 -0.22
C HIS A 104 -5.73 -2.27 -1.03
N GLU A 105 -4.74 -1.93 -1.86
CA GLU A 105 -4.01 -2.92 -2.66
C GLU A 105 -3.23 -3.91 -1.78
N VAL A 106 -2.52 -3.41 -0.76
CA VAL A 106 -1.85 -4.28 0.22
C VAL A 106 -2.87 -5.07 1.06
N GLY A 107 -4.04 -4.48 1.31
CA GLY A 107 -5.14 -5.11 2.02
C GLY A 107 -5.66 -6.35 1.29
N HIS A 108 -5.67 -6.35 -0.05
CA HIS A 108 -6.02 -7.53 -0.84
C HIS A 108 -5.03 -8.69 -0.63
N VAL A 109 -3.73 -8.41 -0.52
CA VAL A 109 -2.72 -9.44 -0.21
C VAL A 109 -2.99 -10.09 1.14
N HIS A 110 -3.43 -9.30 2.12
CA HIS A 110 -3.79 -9.77 3.47
C HIS A 110 -5.23 -10.28 3.60
N GLN A 111 -6.01 -10.28 2.53
CA GLN A 111 -7.42 -10.63 2.50
C GLN A 111 -7.62 -12.16 2.44
N THR A 112 -7.17 -12.86 3.49
CA THR A 112 -7.05 -14.33 3.51
C THR A 112 -8.38 -15.04 3.22
N ARG A 113 -8.35 -16.04 2.33
CA ARG A 113 -9.50 -16.91 2.04
C ARG A 113 -9.37 -18.25 2.77
N PRO A 114 -10.47 -18.84 3.28
CA PRO A 114 -11.83 -18.29 3.36
C PRO A 114 -12.08 -17.36 4.56
N MET A 115 -11.15 -17.24 5.50
CA MET A 115 -11.39 -16.69 6.84
C MET A 115 -11.77 -15.20 6.86
N PHE A 116 -11.30 -14.43 5.88
CA PHE A 116 -11.48 -12.99 5.81
C PHE A 116 -11.99 -12.52 4.44
N ASN A 117 -12.25 -13.44 3.51
CA ASN A 117 -12.77 -13.15 2.18
C ASN A 117 -13.56 -14.36 1.66
N TRP A 118 -14.82 -14.14 1.31
CA TRP A 118 -15.71 -15.10 0.67
C TRP A 118 -16.58 -14.38 -0.38
N GLY A 119 -17.50 -15.10 -1.02
CA GLY A 119 -18.36 -14.54 -2.07
C GLY A 119 -19.01 -13.23 -1.65
N GLY A 120 -18.76 -12.16 -2.42
CA GLY A 120 -19.27 -10.81 -2.18
C GLY A 120 -18.34 -9.87 -1.39
N LEU A 121 -17.22 -10.35 -0.83
CA LEU A 121 -16.33 -9.52 0.00
C LEU A 121 -15.03 -9.05 -0.66
N GLY A 122 -14.80 -9.40 -1.94
CA GLY A 122 -13.54 -9.11 -2.65
C GLY A 122 -13.06 -7.67 -2.52
N GLU A 123 -13.96 -6.70 -2.66
CA GLU A 123 -13.67 -5.25 -2.57
C GLU A 123 -14.16 -4.62 -1.26
N VAL A 124 -14.49 -5.45 -0.27
CA VAL A 124 -15.11 -5.01 0.99
C VAL A 124 -14.17 -5.28 2.16
N SER A 125 -13.78 -6.53 2.41
CA SER A 125 -13.06 -6.84 3.66
C SER A 125 -11.62 -6.30 3.68
N ASN A 126 -10.99 -6.16 2.52
CA ASN A 126 -9.69 -5.49 2.40
C ASN A 126 -9.73 -4.04 2.92
N ASN A 127 -10.86 -3.35 2.78
CA ASN A 127 -11.01 -1.97 3.27
C ASN A 127 -10.96 -1.84 4.80
N LEU A 128 -11.05 -2.94 5.57
CA LEU A 128 -10.75 -2.88 7.00
C LEU A 128 -9.30 -2.51 7.26
N PHE A 129 -8.37 -3.02 6.44
CA PHE A 129 -6.96 -2.64 6.50
C PHE A 129 -6.78 -1.18 6.11
N SER A 130 -7.40 -0.74 5.02
CA SER A 130 -7.35 0.65 4.57
C SER A 130 -7.85 1.61 5.64
N LEU A 131 -9.00 1.31 6.24
CA LEU A 131 -9.58 2.12 7.31
C LEU A 131 -8.65 2.21 8.52
N TYR A 132 -8.11 1.08 8.97
CA TYR A 132 -7.20 1.06 10.10
C TYR A 132 -5.91 1.86 9.83
N VAL A 133 -5.29 1.67 8.67
CA VAL A 133 -4.06 2.37 8.31
C VAL A 133 -4.30 3.87 8.18
N THR A 134 -5.29 4.27 7.37
CA THR A 134 -5.62 5.68 7.13
C THR A 134 -5.87 6.42 8.44
N ARG A 135 -6.69 5.83 9.34
CA ARG A 135 -6.93 6.39 10.68
C ARG A 135 -5.67 6.44 11.54
N SER A 136 -4.80 5.43 11.46
CA SER A 136 -3.54 5.37 12.22
C SER A 136 -2.53 6.45 11.82
N PHE A 137 -2.67 7.06 10.63
CA PHE A 137 -1.89 8.23 10.20
C PHE A 137 -2.59 9.57 10.50
N GLY A 138 -3.75 9.55 11.16
CA GLY A 138 -4.52 10.76 11.47
C GLY A 138 -5.34 11.31 10.29
N ASN A 139 -5.46 10.56 9.20
CA ASN A 139 -6.32 10.95 8.08
C ASN A 139 -7.80 10.74 8.45
N LYS A 140 -8.68 11.53 7.84
CA LYS A 140 -10.12 11.24 7.83
C LYS A 140 -10.36 9.93 7.10
N THR A 141 -11.32 9.13 7.57
CA THR A 141 -11.69 7.88 6.91
C THR A 141 -12.59 8.18 5.73
N ARG A 142 -12.48 7.38 4.67
CA ARG A 142 -13.32 7.52 3.47
C ARG A 142 -14.82 7.40 3.79
N VAL A 143 -15.19 6.54 4.74
CA VAL A 143 -16.56 6.41 5.27
C VAL A 143 -17.06 7.75 5.83
N SER A 144 -16.23 8.45 6.60
CA SER A 144 -16.58 9.75 7.18
C SER A 144 -16.65 10.85 6.12
N GLU A 145 -15.79 10.82 5.10
CA GLU A 145 -15.80 11.81 4.03
C GLU A 145 -17.01 11.65 3.10
N GLN A 146 -17.49 10.43 2.94
CA GLN A 146 -18.62 10.09 2.08
C GLN A 146 -19.98 10.05 2.81
N ASN A 147 -20.00 10.19 4.14
CA ASN A 147 -21.20 10.03 4.98
C ASN A 147 -21.90 8.66 4.82
N ASN A 148 -21.11 7.58 4.72
CA ASN A 148 -21.60 6.21 4.48
C ASN A 148 -21.69 5.38 5.80
N PHE A 149 -22.35 5.93 6.83
CA PHE A 149 -22.55 5.25 8.12
C PHE A 149 -23.77 4.32 8.12
#